data_AF-A0A414Z5H5-F1
#
_entry.id   AF-A0A414Z5H5-F1
#
_cell.length_a   1.000
_cell.length_b   1.000
_cell.length_c   1.000
_cell.angle_alpha   90.00
_cell.angle_beta   90.00
_cell.angle_gamma   90.00
#
_symmetry.space_group_name_H-M   'P 1'
#
loop_
_entity.id
_entity.type
_entity.pdbx_description
1 polymer ?
#
loop_
_entity_poly.entity_id
_entity_poly.type
_entity_poly.pdbx_seq_one_letter_code
_entity_poly.pdbx_strand_id
1 'polypeptide(L)'
;MYMIKFVTILLALIVPIGNNLFAQDFENKEIKDFLVSTGEMRDGDKCSYYAYELLKLDALNDSDSCGIYRIGVYASHSYTYLLLLDKKTKTFLNCHTDLYQTLKSVYSFFEKSSCCFSDSEKLSYIKELMDIYHRNNIVIPW
;
A
#
# COMPACT_ATOMS: atom_id res chain seq x y z
N MET A 1 31.42 40.37 -10.20
CA MET A 1 30.95 39.78 -8.92
C MET A 1 29.41 39.67 -8.90
N TYR A 2 28.81 39.01 -9.90
CA TYR A 2 27.34 38.83 -10.02
C TYR A 2 26.93 37.37 -10.31
N MET A 3 27.82 36.54 -10.86
CA MET A 3 27.54 35.12 -11.13
C MET A 3 27.40 34.26 -9.88
N ILE A 4 28.13 34.56 -8.79
CA ILE A 4 28.09 33.74 -7.56
C ILE A 4 26.74 33.89 -6.84
N LYS A 5 26.07 35.05 -6.98
CA LYS A 5 24.73 35.28 -6.40
C LYS A 5 23.62 34.55 -7.15
N PHE A 6 23.77 34.31 -8.46
CA PHE A 6 22.76 33.57 -9.23
C PHE A 6 22.79 32.06 -8.95
N VAL A 7 23.97 31.48 -8.75
CA VAL A 7 24.12 30.04 -8.45
C VAL A 7 23.57 29.70 -7.05
N THR A 8 23.67 30.61 -6.08
CA THR A 8 23.12 30.42 -4.74
C THR A 8 21.59 30.52 -4.69
N ILE A 9 20.98 31.39 -5.52
CA ILE A 9 19.52 31.49 -5.65
C ILE A 9 18.95 30.25 -6.36
N LEU A 10 19.66 29.70 -7.35
CA LEU A 10 19.24 28.48 -8.05
C LEU A 10 19.30 27.24 -7.13
N LEU A 11 20.28 27.16 -6.23
CA LEU A 11 20.38 26.07 -5.25
C LEU A 11 19.28 26.13 -4.17
N ALA A 12 18.80 27.32 -3.82
CA ALA A 12 17.68 27.50 -2.88
C ALA A 12 16.33 27.08 -3.47
N LEU A 13 16.19 27.10 -4.80
CA LEU A 13 15.02 26.55 -5.51
C LEU A 13 15.09 25.02 -5.71
N ILE A 14 16.25 24.42 -5.43
CA ILE A 14 16.49 22.97 -5.42
C ILE A 14 16.63 22.47 -3.97
N VAL A 15 16.20 23.26 -2.97
CA VAL A 15 15.85 22.69 -1.67
C VAL A 15 14.78 21.66 -1.98
N PRO A 16 15.04 20.36 -1.70
CA PRO A 16 14.17 19.32 -2.16
C PRO A 16 12.78 19.59 -1.58
N ILE A 17 11.79 19.36 -2.43
CA ILE A 17 10.39 19.08 -2.10
C ILE A 17 10.37 17.77 -1.26
N GLY A 18 11.13 17.77 -0.16
CA GLY A 18 11.33 16.67 0.78
C GLY A 18 10.50 16.89 2.04
N ASN A 19 9.80 18.03 2.14
CA ASN A 19 8.72 18.23 3.08
C ASN A 19 7.42 18.19 2.28
N ASN A 20 6.56 17.23 2.63
CA ASN A 20 5.17 17.08 2.19
C ASN A 20 4.85 16.07 1.07
N LEU A 21 5.57 14.96 0.99
CA LEU A 21 4.88 13.66 0.86
C LEU A 21 4.29 13.28 2.23
N PHE A 22 3.63 14.23 2.90
CA PHE A 22 2.76 13.90 4.02
C PHE A 22 1.65 13.07 3.40
N ALA A 23 1.43 11.88 3.96
CA ALA A 23 0.25 11.09 3.69
C ALA A 23 -0.94 12.04 3.67
N GLN A 24 -1.51 12.21 2.49
CA GLN A 24 -2.68 13.03 2.29
C GLN A 24 -3.83 12.29 2.97
N ASP A 25 -4.17 12.70 4.20
CA ASP A 25 -5.37 12.37 4.99
C ASP A 25 -5.99 10.97 4.80
N PHE A 26 -5.18 9.93 4.62
CA PHE A 26 -5.68 8.57 4.54
C PHE A 26 -5.94 8.07 5.96
N GLU A 27 -7.03 8.51 6.57
CA GLU A 27 -7.41 8.14 7.93
C GLU A 27 -8.36 6.92 7.96
N ASN A 28 -7.92 5.78 7.42
CA ASN A 28 -8.66 4.53 7.62
C ASN A 28 -8.22 3.83 8.91
N LYS A 29 -9.04 3.94 9.97
CA LYS A 29 -8.73 3.37 11.29
C LYS A 29 -8.48 1.86 11.25
N GLU A 30 -9.27 1.10 10.50
CA GLU A 30 -9.11 -0.36 10.45
C GLU A 30 -7.78 -0.79 9.82
N ILE A 31 -7.32 -0.07 8.78
CA ILE A 31 -6.00 -0.31 8.18
C ILE A 31 -4.89 0.06 9.15
N LYS A 32 -5.02 1.19 9.86
CA LYS A 32 -4.05 1.59 10.89
C LYS A 32 -3.97 0.55 12.00
N ASP A 33 -5.10 0.13 12.54
CA ASP A 33 -5.17 -0.87 13.61
C ASP A 33 -4.54 -2.19 13.16
N PHE A 34 -4.77 -2.60 11.91
CA PHE A 34 -4.11 -3.77 11.32
C PHE A 34 -2.58 -3.60 11.25
N LEU A 35 -2.07 -2.49 10.71
CA LEU A 35 -0.63 -2.22 10.61
C LEU A 35 0.07 -2.10 11.98
N VAL A 36 -0.64 -1.58 12.99
CA VAL A 36 -0.15 -1.60 14.39
C VAL A 36 -0.10 -3.03 14.92
N SER A 37 -1.13 -3.83 14.65
CA SER A 37 -1.19 -5.23 15.11
C SER A 37 -0.11 -6.13 14.50
N THR A 38 0.35 -5.81 13.28
CA THR A 38 1.44 -6.52 12.63
C THR A 38 2.83 -6.02 13.04
N GLY A 39 2.91 -4.95 13.83
CA GLY A 39 4.17 -4.35 14.29
C GLY A 39 4.83 -3.40 13.28
N GLU A 40 4.16 -3.11 12.16
CA GLU A 40 4.67 -2.18 11.12
C GLU A 40 4.57 -0.72 11.56
N MET A 41 3.70 -0.43 12.52
CA MET A 41 3.51 0.88 13.14
C MET A 41 3.48 0.73 14.65
N ARG A 42 3.98 1.73 15.38
CA ARG A 42 3.74 1.82 16.84
C ARG A 42 2.45 2.56 17.11
N ASP A 43 1.82 2.22 18.22
CA ASP A 43 0.66 2.98 18.68
C ASP A 43 1.07 4.43 19.00
N GLY A 44 0.30 5.40 18.50
CA GLY A 44 0.61 6.83 18.58
C GLY A 44 1.67 7.36 17.59
N ASP A 45 2.29 6.51 16.74
CA ASP A 45 3.22 7.01 15.71
C ASP A 45 2.48 7.86 14.67
N LYS A 46 3.15 8.93 14.22
CA LYS A 46 2.73 9.76 13.08
C LYS A 46 3.19 9.17 11.73
N CYS A 47 3.54 7.88 11.71
CA CYS A 47 3.97 7.23 10.49
C CYS A 47 2.86 7.28 9.43
N SER A 48 3.22 7.81 8.26
CA SER A 48 2.38 7.81 7.06
C SER A 48 2.14 6.37 6.59
N TYR A 49 0.89 6.02 6.33
CA TYR A 49 0.48 4.73 5.74
C TYR A 49 -0.37 4.96 4.49
N TYR A 50 -0.56 3.90 3.71
CA TYR A 50 -1.26 3.96 2.43
C TYR A 50 -2.22 2.81 2.20
N ALA A 51 -3.18 3.03 1.30
CA ALA A 51 -3.92 1.99 0.61
C ALA A 51 -4.14 2.41 -0.84
N TYR A 52 -3.63 1.62 -1.78
CA TYR A 52 -3.80 1.85 -3.21
C TYR A 52 -4.36 0.61 -3.88
N GLU A 53 -5.27 0.79 -4.83
CA GLU A 53 -5.74 -0.25 -5.72
C GLU A 53 -4.53 -0.90 -6.40
N LEU A 54 -4.49 -2.23 -6.37
CA LEU A 54 -3.28 -3.00 -6.67
C LEU A 54 -2.82 -2.82 -8.13
N LEU A 55 -3.73 -2.60 -9.09
CA LEU A 55 -3.40 -2.43 -10.50
C LEU A 55 -3.43 -0.97 -10.98
N LYS A 56 -4.30 -0.13 -10.39
CA LYS A 56 -4.65 1.21 -10.91
C LYS A 56 -3.97 2.36 -10.16
N LEU A 57 -3.27 2.10 -9.05
CA LEU A 57 -2.64 3.12 -8.20
C LEU A 57 -3.63 4.14 -7.60
N ASP A 58 -4.93 3.90 -7.72
CA ASP A 58 -5.97 4.74 -7.14
C ASP A 58 -6.00 4.56 -5.62
N ALA A 59 -6.02 5.65 -4.84
CA ALA A 59 -6.12 5.54 -3.39
C ALA A 59 -7.50 5.01 -2.99
N LEU A 60 -7.55 4.18 -1.94
CA LEU A 60 -8.83 3.72 -1.38
C LEU A 60 -9.68 4.91 -0.94
N ASN A 61 -10.93 4.96 -1.42
CA ASN A 61 -11.91 5.99 -1.09
C ASN A 61 -13.12 5.38 -0.35
N ASP A 62 -13.83 6.19 0.43
CA ASP A 62 -15.06 5.80 1.13
C ASP A 62 -16.19 5.38 0.17
N SER A 63 -16.14 5.83 -1.09
CA SER A 63 -17.08 5.41 -2.13
C SER A 63 -16.77 4.02 -2.69
N ASP A 64 -15.59 3.49 -2.44
CA ASP A 64 -15.20 2.19 -2.98
C ASP A 64 -16.00 1.08 -2.31
N SER A 65 -16.63 0.26 -3.13
CA SER A 65 -17.40 -0.89 -2.67
C SER A 65 -16.75 -2.21 -3.02
N CYS A 66 -15.70 -2.23 -3.84
CA CYS A 66 -15.06 -3.47 -4.24
C CYS A 66 -13.67 -3.25 -4.80
N GLY A 67 -12.69 -4.06 -4.38
CA GLY A 67 -11.34 -4.00 -4.94
C GLY A 67 -10.31 -4.79 -4.15
N ILE A 68 -9.09 -4.86 -4.71
CA ILE A 68 -7.91 -5.41 -4.03
C ILE A 68 -6.91 -4.28 -3.88
N TYR A 69 -6.55 -3.98 -2.64
CA TYR A 69 -5.69 -2.85 -2.32
C TYR A 69 -4.40 -3.36 -1.70
N ARG A 70 -3.27 -2.77 -2.10
CA ARG A 70 -2.02 -2.89 -1.34
C ARG A 70 -2.02 -1.86 -0.22
N ILE A 71 -1.67 -2.30 0.98
CA ILE A 71 -1.56 -1.44 2.16
C ILE A 71 -0.19 -1.61 2.80
N GLY A 72 0.30 -0.56 3.44
CA GLY A 72 1.62 -0.56 4.06
C GLY A 72 1.96 0.81 4.65
N VAL A 73 3.17 0.90 5.20
CA VAL A 73 3.74 2.17 5.66
C VAL A 73 4.78 2.68 4.67
N TYR A 74 5.00 3.99 4.64
CA TYR A 74 6.08 4.57 3.84
C TYR A 74 7.42 4.48 4.57
N ALA A 75 7.92 3.25 4.78
CA ALA A 75 9.22 2.98 5.40
C ALA A 75 10.06 2.03 4.53
N SER A 76 11.39 2.11 4.64
CA SER A 76 12.31 1.31 3.82
C SER A 76 12.38 -0.18 4.17
N HIS A 77 11.83 -0.56 5.33
CA HIS A 77 11.89 -1.93 5.87
C HIS A 77 10.52 -2.47 6.29
N SER A 78 9.46 -2.01 5.63
CA SER A 78 8.09 -2.46 5.92
C SER A 78 7.58 -3.48 4.92
N TYR A 79 6.76 -4.40 5.42
CA TYR A 79 6.05 -5.33 4.55
C TYR A 79 4.88 -4.63 3.84
N THR A 80 4.58 -5.11 2.63
CA THR A 80 3.34 -4.77 1.94
C THR A 80 2.30 -5.87 2.18
N TYR A 81 1.09 -5.46 2.52
CA TYR A 81 -0.05 -6.33 2.79
C TYR A 81 -1.14 -6.10 1.75
N LEU A 82 -2.16 -6.97 1.74
CA LEU A 82 -3.34 -6.80 0.91
C LEU A 82 -4.59 -6.58 1.75
N LEU A 83 -5.48 -5.75 1.23
CA LEU A 83 -6.85 -5.58 1.68
C LEU A 83 -7.78 -6.01 0.55
N LEU A 84 -8.62 -7.01 0.82
CA LEU A 84 -9.75 -7.37 -0.04
C LEU A 84 -10.99 -6.64 0.47
N LEU A 85 -11.59 -5.81 -0.39
CA LEU A 85 -12.80 -5.07 -0.10
C LEU A 85 -13.97 -5.64 -0.90
N ASP A 86 -15.03 -6.07 -0.22
CA ASP A 86 -16.32 -6.37 -0.84
C ASP A 86 -17.44 -5.75 -0.02
N LYS A 87 -18.13 -4.80 -0.64
CA LYS A 87 -19.12 -3.89 -0.04
C LYS A 87 -18.50 -3.13 1.15
N LYS A 88 -18.78 -3.59 2.38
CA LYS A 88 -18.22 -3.03 3.62
C LYS A 88 -17.28 -4.01 4.33
N THR A 89 -17.15 -5.23 3.81
CA THR A 89 -16.31 -6.27 4.40
C THR A 89 -14.88 -6.06 3.96
N LYS A 90 -13.98 -5.96 4.94
CA LYS A 90 -12.54 -5.83 4.74
C LYS A 90 -11.85 -7.11 5.20
N THR A 91 -11.08 -7.73 4.32
CA THR A 91 -10.24 -8.89 4.65
C THR A 91 -8.78 -8.52 4.47
N PHE A 92 -8.02 -8.54 5.55
CA PHE A 92 -6.59 -8.23 5.53
C PHE A 92 -5.79 -9.51 5.34
N LEU A 93 -4.82 -9.49 4.43
CA LEU A 93 -3.97 -10.63 4.11
C LEU A 93 -2.51 -10.30 4.36
N ASN A 94 -1.83 -11.20 5.05
CA ASN A 94 -0.39 -11.17 5.23
C ASN A 94 0.30 -11.88 4.05
N CYS A 95 0.97 -11.08 3.21
CA CYS A 95 1.67 -11.56 2.02
C CYS A 95 3.14 -11.89 2.27
N HIS A 96 3.54 -12.17 3.50
CA HIS A 96 4.89 -12.61 3.86
C HIS A 96 4.93 -14.07 4.30
N THR A 97 3.98 -14.52 5.11
CA THR A 97 4.11 -15.77 5.86
C THR A 97 3.62 -17.02 5.12
N ASP A 98 2.60 -16.90 4.26
CA ASP A 98 2.04 -18.06 3.54
C ASP A 98 1.42 -17.64 2.20
N LEU A 99 2.19 -17.87 1.13
CA LEU A 99 1.77 -17.58 -0.24
C LEU A 99 0.54 -18.39 -0.65
N TYR A 100 0.49 -19.67 -0.25
CA TYR A 100 -0.59 -20.57 -0.66
C TYR A 100 -1.92 -20.13 -0.06
N GLN A 101 -1.95 -19.80 1.24
CA GLN A 101 -3.17 -19.32 1.89
C GLN A 101 -3.59 -17.94 1.37
N THR A 102 -2.62 -17.07 1.07
CA THR A 102 -2.90 -15.77 0.47
C THR A 102 -3.55 -15.94 -0.91
N LEU A 103 -2.96 -16.75 -1.78
CA LEU A 103 -3.52 -17.07 -3.10
C LEU A 103 -4.91 -17.69 -2.98
N LYS A 104 -5.10 -18.67 -2.10
CA LYS A 104 -6.40 -19.32 -1.88
C LYS A 104 -7.48 -18.32 -1.45
N SER A 105 -7.12 -17.37 -0.60
CA SER A 105 -8.03 -16.30 -0.16
C SER A 105 -8.41 -15.37 -1.32
N VAL A 106 -7.43 -14.99 -2.15
CA VAL A 106 -7.65 -14.16 -3.34
C VAL A 106 -8.49 -14.87 -4.40
N TYR A 107 -8.23 -16.15 -4.67
CA TYR A 107 -9.08 -16.95 -5.56
C TYR A 107 -10.52 -17.04 -5.05
N SER A 108 -10.71 -17.31 -3.75
CA SER A 108 -12.04 -17.34 -3.15
C SER A 108 -12.76 -15.98 -3.27
N PHE A 109 -12.00 -14.89 -3.19
CA PHE A 109 -12.52 -13.55 -3.35
C PHE A 109 -12.92 -13.26 -4.81
N PHE A 110 -12.16 -13.73 -5.80
CA PHE A 110 -12.56 -13.65 -7.21
C PHE A 110 -13.88 -14.36 -7.50
N GLU A 111 -14.15 -15.47 -6.81
CA GLU A 111 -15.38 -16.26 -7.01
C GLU A 111 -16.61 -15.65 -6.31
N LYS A 112 -16.41 -15.01 -5.15
CA LYS A 112 -17.51 -14.65 -4.23
C LYS A 112 -17.81 -13.16 -4.14
N SER A 113 -16.85 -12.30 -4.52
CA SER A 113 -17.00 -10.86 -4.41
C SER A 113 -17.96 -10.29 -5.46
N SER A 114 -18.48 -9.10 -5.18
CA SER A 114 -19.29 -8.33 -6.13
C SER A 114 -18.49 -7.59 -7.20
N CYS A 115 -17.15 -7.75 -7.22
CA CYS A 115 -16.25 -6.92 -8.03
C CYS A 115 -16.27 -7.27 -9.53
N CYS A 116 -16.82 -8.42 -9.93
CA CYS A 116 -16.94 -8.86 -11.32
C CYS A 116 -15.62 -8.78 -12.13
N PHE A 117 -14.53 -9.33 -11.59
CA PHE A 117 -13.23 -9.33 -12.28
C PHE A 117 -13.25 -10.18 -13.56
N SER A 118 -12.69 -9.63 -14.64
CA SER A 118 -12.36 -10.38 -15.85
C SER A 118 -11.19 -11.35 -15.61
N ASP A 119 -11.05 -12.38 -16.44
CA ASP A 119 -9.96 -13.35 -16.29
C ASP A 119 -8.58 -12.71 -16.51
N SER A 120 -8.49 -11.68 -17.36
CA SER A 120 -7.26 -10.89 -17.52
C SER A 120 -6.90 -10.08 -16.27
N GLU A 121 -7.90 -9.51 -15.58
CA GLU A 121 -7.67 -8.81 -14.31
C GLU A 121 -7.22 -9.80 -13.23
N LYS A 122 -7.91 -10.94 -13.10
CA LYS A 122 -7.52 -11.99 -12.14
C LYS A 122 -6.05 -12.40 -12.31
N LEU A 123 -5.64 -12.65 -13.56
CA LEU A 123 -4.25 -13.01 -13.86
C LEU A 123 -3.27 -11.88 -13.51
N SER A 124 -3.66 -10.62 -13.73
CA SER A 124 -2.83 -9.46 -13.42
C SER A 124 -2.66 -9.27 -11.91
N TYR A 125 -3.74 -9.42 -11.14
CA TYR A 125 -3.69 -9.41 -9.67
C TYR A 125 -2.81 -10.52 -9.12
N ILE A 126 -2.90 -11.75 -9.67
CA ILE A 126 -2.05 -12.86 -9.23
C ILE A 126 -0.57 -12.53 -9.46
N LYS A 127 -0.21 -11.94 -10.61
CA LYS A 127 1.17 -11.53 -10.90
C LYS A 127 1.68 -10.50 -9.90
N GLU A 128 0.93 -9.42 -9.67
CA GLU A 128 1.33 -8.40 -8.69
C GLU A 128 1.43 -8.95 -7.26
N LEU A 129 0.59 -9.91 -6.89
CA LEU A 129 0.66 -10.59 -5.60
C LEU A 129 1.95 -11.42 -5.46
N MET A 130 2.38 -12.13 -6.51
CA MET A 130 3.68 -12.82 -6.52
C MET A 130 4.83 -11.83 -6.35
N ASP A 131 4.76 -10.68 -7.00
CA ASP A 131 5.79 -9.67 -6.90
C ASP A 131 5.85 -9.03 -5.50
N ILE A 132 4.69 -8.79 -4.86
CA ILE A 132 4.62 -8.38 -3.46
C ILE A 132 5.26 -9.43 -2.55
N TYR A 133 4.90 -10.71 -2.71
CA TYR A 133 5.45 -11.79 -1.90
C TYR A 133 6.98 -11.88 -2.04
N HIS A 134 7.49 -11.76 -3.27
CA HIS A 134 8.92 -11.76 -3.52
C HIS A 134 9.63 -10.56 -2.86
N ARG A 135 9.05 -9.35 -2.99
CA ARG A 135 9.57 -8.14 -2.31
C ARG A 135 9.56 -8.28 -0.79
N ASN A 136 8.50 -8.84 -0.20
CA ASN A 136 8.45 -9.05 1.24
C ASN A 136 9.53 -10.04 1.72
N ASN A 137 9.86 -11.08 0.95
CA ASN A 137 10.88 -12.05 1.35
C ASN A 137 12.31 -11.52 1.37
N ILE A 138 12.58 -10.37 0.74
CA ILE A 138 13.89 -9.73 0.74
C ILE A 138 13.99 -8.59 1.78
N VAL A 139 12.87 -8.22 2.41
CA VAL A 139 12.86 -7.20 3.47
C VAL A 139 13.42 -7.81 4.75
N ILE A 140 14.39 -7.12 5.35
CA ILE A 140 14.92 -7.41 6.68
C ILE A 140 14.08 -6.61 7.67
N PRO A 141 13.22 -7.25 8.50
CA PRO A 141 12.41 -6.54 9.48
C PRO A 141 13.29 -5.96 10.61
N TRP A 142 12.77 -4.93 11.28
CA TRP A 142 13.43 -4.21 12.38
C TRP A 142 13.80 -5.10 13.58
#